data_AF-A0A970BUF8-F1
#
_entry.id   AF-A0A970BUF8-F1
#
_cell.length_a   1.000
_cell.length_b   1.000
_cell.length_c   1.000
_cell.angle_alpha   90.00
_cell.angle_beta   90.00
_cell.angle_gamma   90.00
#
_symmetry.space_group_name_H-M   'P 1'
#
loop_
_entity.id
_entity.type
_entity.pdbx_description
1 polymer ?
#
loop_
_entity_poly.entity_id
_entity_poly.type
_entity_poly.pdbx_seq_one_letter_code
_entity_poly.pdbx_strand_id
1 'polypeptide(L)'
;MFLQAWQARARHHPPTIRFDRPLDTLPVSLTGPSCALQCAHCGGHYLAHMRPIWEVDDTPATSLLISGGCDPQGRVPVSQHLERVAALRAGRRLNWHVGMIDEATLRTIEPYVDLVSFDVVGDRETAREVYGLDLDLDDYMRTYDLLRRRVRVVPHLTLGLRGGRMSGERRALEALAARDAGTVVFIVLIPTPGTRYADCAPPPLDEAARFLARARVEMPRARLYLGCMRPRGTYREALDEAAVRAGLNVIVNPARSAVEAAAEMGLTVEWGRECCALD
;
A
#
# COMPACT_ATOMS: atom_id res chain seq x y z
N MET A 1 -6.26 23.00 -8.62
CA MET A 1 -6.04 21.84 -7.73
C MET A 1 -4.56 21.64 -7.37
N PHE A 2 -3.65 21.36 -8.32
CA PHE A 2 -2.22 21.16 -8.01
C PHE A 2 -1.56 22.32 -7.24
N LEU A 3 -1.86 23.57 -7.60
CA LEU A 3 -1.38 24.74 -6.85
C LEU A 3 -1.84 24.72 -5.38
N GLN A 4 -3.11 24.38 -5.12
CA GLN A 4 -3.65 24.28 -3.77
C GLN A 4 -3.01 23.12 -2.99
N ALA A 5 -2.80 21.98 -3.66
CA ALA A 5 -2.11 20.83 -3.09
C ALA A 5 -0.67 21.21 -2.69
N TRP A 6 0.07 21.90 -3.57
CA TRP A 6 1.41 22.37 -3.28
C TRP A 6 1.44 23.38 -2.11
N GLN A 7 0.51 24.34 -2.09
CA GLN A 7 0.37 25.29 -0.98
C GLN A 7 0.03 24.59 0.34
N ALA A 8 -0.80 23.54 0.32
CA ALA A 8 -1.05 22.72 1.50
C ALA A 8 0.23 22.00 1.95
N ARG A 9 0.94 21.36 1.02
CA ARG A 9 2.23 20.71 1.29
C ARG A 9 3.23 21.67 1.93
N ALA A 10 3.42 22.85 1.35
CA ALA A 10 4.43 23.82 1.80
C ALA A 10 4.11 24.39 3.19
N ARG A 11 2.83 24.45 3.58
CA ARG A 11 2.40 24.91 4.91
C ARG A 11 2.60 23.87 6.01
N HIS A 12 2.57 22.57 5.67
CA HIS A 12 2.49 21.50 6.67
C HIS A 12 3.66 20.53 6.67
N HIS A 13 4.49 20.52 5.63
CA HIS A 13 5.62 19.62 5.50
C HIS A 13 6.91 20.38 5.17
N PRO A 14 8.06 19.91 5.65
CA PRO A 14 9.34 20.48 5.25
C PRO A 14 9.56 20.37 3.74
N PRO A 15 10.48 21.18 3.18
CA PRO A 15 10.87 21.11 1.76
C PRO A 15 11.77 19.90 1.47
N THR A 16 11.40 18.73 2.01
CA THR A 16 12.07 17.45 1.76
C THR A 16 11.14 16.48 1.06
N ILE A 17 11.71 15.53 0.33
CA ILE A 17 10.98 14.38 -0.23
C ILE A 17 11.84 13.13 -0.04
N ARG A 18 11.21 12.04 0.38
CA ARG A 18 11.88 10.77 0.54
C ARG A 18 11.68 9.89 -0.69
N PHE A 19 12.76 9.24 -1.11
CA PHE A 19 12.73 8.21 -2.12
C PHE A 19 13.23 6.90 -1.55
N ASP A 20 12.40 5.86 -1.68
CA ASP A 20 12.71 4.54 -1.14
C ASP A 20 13.04 3.55 -2.25
N ARG A 21 14.08 2.74 -2.03
CA ARG A 21 14.31 1.50 -2.77
C ARG A 21 14.37 0.37 -1.75
N PRO A 22 13.31 -0.44 -1.59
CA PRO A 22 13.17 -1.40 -0.49
C PRO A 22 14.08 -2.62 -0.70
N LEU A 23 15.40 -2.41 -0.63
CA LEU A 23 16.43 -3.42 -0.82
C LEU A 23 16.70 -4.21 0.46
N ASP A 24 16.34 -3.64 1.62
CA ASP A 24 16.62 -4.22 2.93
C ASP A 24 15.36 -4.85 3.56
N THR A 25 14.25 -4.91 2.80
CA THR A 25 13.03 -5.63 3.18
C THR A 25 12.88 -6.93 2.38
N LEU A 26 12.75 -8.06 3.07
CA LEU A 26 12.39 -9.34 2.43
C LEU A 26 10.86 -9.56 2.49
N PRO A 27 10.17 -9.72 1.35
CA PRO A 27 8.78 -10.18 1.35
C PRO A 27 8.68 -11.67 1.64
N VAL A 28 7.92 -12.03 2.68
CA VAL A 28 7.75 -13.40 3.18
C VAL A 28 6.28 -13.80 3.13
N SER A 29 5.98 -14.90 2.43
CA SER A 29 4.63 -15.47 2.35
C SER A 29 4.43 -16.59 3.37
N LEU A 30 3.33 -16.52 4.13
CA LEU A 30 2.89 -17.57 5.05
C LEU A 30 2.20 -18.74 4.34
N THR A 31 1.76 -18.55 3.11
CA THR A 31 1.00 -19.57 2.34
C THR A 31 1.71 -20.02 1.07
N GLY A 32 2.93 -19.52 0.82
CA GLY A 32 3.60 -19.66 -0.46
C GLY A 32 2.74 -19.04 -1.59
N PRO A 33 2.52 -19.74 -2.72
CA PRO A 33 1.71 -19.22 -3.83
C PRO A 33 0.19 -19.43 -3.64
N SER A 34 -0.24 -20.12 -2.58
CA SER A 34 -1.67 -20.47 -2.40
C SER A 34 -2.50 -19.27 -1.99
N CYS A 35 -3.62 -19.04 -2.68
CA CYS A 35 -4.61 -18.00 -2.39
C CYS A 35 -6.00 -18.45 -2.86
N ALA A 36 -6.99 -18.45 -1.97
CA ALA A 36 -8.35 -18.89 -2.29
C ALA A 36 -9.14 -17.84 -3.08
N LEU A 37 -8.83 -16.55 -2.92
CA LEU A 37 -9.61 -15.49 -3.57
C LEU A 37 -9.37 -15.38 -5.08
N GLN A 38 -8.17 -15.69 -5.56
CA GLN A 38 -7.81 -15.58 -6.99
C GLN A 38 -8.31 -14.25 -7.60
N CYS A 39 -7.99 -13.14 -6.93
CA CYS A 39 -8.55 -11.81 -7.21
C CYS A 39 -8.39 -11.41 -8.68
N ALA A 40 -9.33 -10.63 -9.23
CA ALA A 40 -9.33 -10.26 -10.65
C ALA A 40 -8.03 -9.58 -11.11
N HIS A 41 -7.45 -8.76 -10.25
CA HIS A 41 -6.25 -7.98 -10.56
C HIS A 41 -4.94 -8.77 -10.46
N CYS A 42 -4.83 -9.77 -9.56
CA CYS A 42 -3.58 -10.48 -9.32
C CYS A 42 -3.65 -11.99 -9.57
N GLY A 43 -4.78 -12.68 -9.37
CA GLY A 43 -4.87 -14.14 -9.50
C GLY A 43 -3.84 -14.91 -8.66
N GLY A 44 -3.38 -14.34 -7.53
CA GLY A 44 -2.27 -14.91 -6.75
C GLY A 44 -0.86 -14.65 -7.32
N HIS A 45 -0.73 -14.03 -8.50
CA HIS A 45 0.55 -13.75 -9.18
C HIS A 45 1.57 -13.07 -8.26
N TYR A 46 1.15 -12.09 -7.46
CA TYR A 46 2.08 -11.33 -6.61
C TYR A 46 2.71 -12.17 -5.49
N LEU A 47 2.10 -13.30 -5.09
CA LEU A 47 2.68 -14.21 -4.10
C LEU A 47 3.91 -14.94 -4.64
N ALA A 48 4.03 -15.10 -5.97
CA ALA A 48 5.19 -15.72 -6.61
C ALA A 48 6.47 -14.91 -6.43
N HIS A 49 6.37 -13.63 -6.04
CA HIS A 49 7.50 -12.76 -5.74
C HIS A 49 7.84 -12.71 -4.24
N MET A 50 7.14 -13.48 -3.41
CA MET A 50 7.37 -13.57 -1.98
C MET A 50 8.06 -14.90 -1.64
N ARG A 51 9.03 -14.88 -0.71
CA ARG A 51 9.68 -16.11 -0.26
C ARG A 51 8.77 -16.84 0.72
N PRO A 52 8.40 -18.11 0.50
CA PRO A 52 7.65 -18.87 1.49
C PRO A 52 8.39 -18.96 2.82
N ILE A 53 7.70 -18.80 3.95
CA ILE A 53 8.34 -18.73 5.28
C ILE A 53 9.14 -19.98 5.65
N TRP A 54 8.79 -21.14 5.10
CA TRP A 54 9.55 -22.38 5.31
C TRP A 54 10.87 -22.44 4.54
N GLU A 55 11.11 -21.53 3.60
CA GLU A 55 12.35 -21.37 2.82
C GLU A 55 13.19 -20.18 3.32
N VAL A 56 12.75 -19.49 4.37
CA VAL A 56 13.51 -18.40 4.99
C VAL A 56 14.28 -18.96 6.19
N ASP A 57 15.57 -19.22 5.99
CA ASP A 57 16.49 -19.63 7.05
C ASP A 57 17.18 -18.41 7.67
N ASP A 58 18.19 -17.87 6.99
CA ASP A 58 18.89 -16.63 7.36
C ASP A 58 18.74 -15.59 6.25
N THR A 59 18.67 -14.32 6.63
CA THR A 59 18.52 -13.19 5.69
C THR A 59 19.23 -11.94 6.19
N PRO A 60 19.97 -11.23 5.32
CA PRO A 60 20.57 -9.95 5.67
C PRO A 60 19.54 -8.80 5.74
N ALA A 61 18.28 -9.07 5.39
CA ALA A 61 17.21 -8.07 5.46
C ALA A 61 17.00 -7.58 6.89
N THR A 62 16.94 -6.27 7.07
CA THR A 62 16.68 -5.58 8.34
C THR A 62 15.19 -5.49 8.66
N SER A 63 14.34 -5.73 7.66
CA SER A 63 12.90 -5.85 7.84
C SER A 63 12.28 -6.95 6.99
N LEU A 64 11.08 -7.38 7.40
CA LEU A 64 10.29 -8.38 6.71
C LEU A 64 8.89 -7.83 6.41
N LEU A 65 8.40 -8.11 5.21
CA LEU A 65 6.99 -7.92 4.85
C LEU A 65 6.28 -9.27 4.95
N ILE A 66 5.57 -9.51 6.05
CA ILE A 66 4.83 -10.74 6.30
C ILE A 66 3.44 -10.63 5.67
N SER A 67 3.12 -11.55 4.76
CA SER A 67 1.80 -11.62 4.11
C SER A 67 1.52 -13.05 3.66
N GLY A 68 0.50 -13.25 2.85
CA GLY A 68 0.17 -14.52 2.22
C GLY A 68 -1.07 -14.38 1.35
N GLY A 69 -1.47 -15.47 0.74
CA GLY A 69 -2.78 -15.55 0.11
C GLY A 69 -3.89 -15.58 1.13
N CYS A 70 -5.04 -15.04 0.72
CA CYS A 70 -6.22 -14.97 1.56
C CYS A 70 -7.02 -16.27 1.51
N ASP A 71 -7.71 -16.56 2.60
CA ASP A 71 -8.84 -17.48 2.66
C ASP A 71 -10.08 -16.91 1.93
N PRO A 72 -11.18 -17.67 1.79
CA PRO A 72 -12.40 -17.18 1.12
C PRO A 72 -13.08 -15.99 1.82
N GLN A 73 -12.71 -15.67 3.06
CA GLN A 73 -13.20 -14.52 3.82
C GLN A 73 -12.28 -13.29 3.69
N GLY A 74 -11.24 -13.38 2.87
CA GLY A 74 -10.28 -12.29 2.66
C GLY A 74 -9.26 -12.13 3.78
N ARG A 75 -9.04 -13.15 4.60
CA ARG A 75 -8.08 -13.14 5.71
C ARG A 75 -6.80 -13.84 5.30
N VAL A 76 -5.65 -13.26 5.64
CA VAL A 76 -4.39 -13.99 5.58
C VAL A 76 -4.30 -14.89 6.82
N PRO A 77 -3.88 -16.16 6.73
CA PRO A 77 -3.80 -17.06 7.89
C PRO A 77 -2.58 -16.74 8.78
N VAL A 78 -2.56 -15.54 9.33
CA VAL A 78 -1.43 -14.92 10.04
C VAL A 78 -1.02 -15.63 11.33
N SER A 79 -1.89 -16.47 11.88
CA SER A 79 -1.58 -17.32 13.05
C SER A 79 -0.76 -18.57 12.69
N GLN A 80 -0.53 -18.84 11.41
CA GLN A 80 0.31 -19.96 10.99
C GLN A 80 1.80 -19.59 11.12
N HIS A 81 2.63 -20.60 11.38
CA HIS A 81 4.09 -20.48 11.41
C HIS A 81 4.67 -19.46 12.40
N LEU A 82 3.94 -19.11 13.48
CA LEU A 82 4.38 -18.09 14.45
C LEU A 82 5.72 -18.42 15.12
N GLU A 83 6.04 -19.69 15.31
CA GLU A 83 7.37 -20.11 15.81
C GLU A 83 8.50 -19.68 14.85
N ARG A 84 8.30 -19.80 13.54
CA ARG A 84 9.25 -19.33 12.53
C ARG A 84 9.30 -17.82 12.46
N VAL A 85 8.14 -17.15 12.53
CA VAL A 85 8.08 -15.69 12.62
C VAL A 85 8.88 -15.18 13.83
N ALA A 86 8.71 -15.82 14.99
CA ALA A 86 9.45 -15.49 16.21
C ALA A 86 10.96 -15.64 16.03
N ALA A 87 11.40 -16.72 15.38
CA ALA A 87 12.81 -16.95 15.08
C ALA A 87 13.39 -15.87 14.15
N LEU A 88 12.63 -15.42 13.15
CA LEU A 88 13.06 -14.40 12.20
C LEU A 88 13.02 -12.97 12.76
N ARG A 89 12.19 -12.70 13.78
CA ARG A 89 11.94 -11.36 14.33
C ARG A 89 13.18 -10.72 14.98
N ALA A 90 14.09 -11.50 15.55
CA ALA A 90 15.20 -10.97 16.33
C ALA A 90 16.01 -9.91 15.55
N GLY A 91 16.05 -8.67 16.08
CA GLY A 91 16.75 -7.54 15.47
C GLY A 91 16.10 -6.95 14.21
N ARG A 92 14.88 -7.36 13.85
CA ARG A 92 14.20 -6.96 12.61
C ARG A 92 12.85 -6.30 12.88
N ARG A 93 12.42 -5.51 11.89
CA ARG A 93 11.09 -4.88 11.86
C ARG A 93 10.15 -5.65 10.94
N LEU A 94 8.92 -5.89 11.38
CA LEU A 94 7.94 -6.66 10.63
C LEU A 94 6.74 -5.78 10.26
N ASN A 95 6.56 -5.58 8.95
CA ASN A 95 5.35 -5.02 8.36
C ASN A 95 4.42 -6.17 7.93
N TRP A 96 3.15 -6.11 8.30
CA TRP A 96 2.19 -7.18 8.02
C TRP A 96 1.10 -6.72 7.05
N HIS A 97 0.79 -7.53 6.04
CA HIS A 97 -0.50 -7.49 5.35
C HIS A 97 -1.35 -8.64 5.87
N VAL A 98 -2.45 -8.31 6.56
CA VAL A 98 -3.26 -9.28 7.28
C VAL A 98 -4.58 -9.60 6.58
N GLY A 99 -4.93 -8.85 5.53
CA GLY A 99 -6.27 -8.88 4.94
C GLY A 99 -7.33 -8.45 5.96
N MET A 100 -8.52 -9.04 5.88
CA MET A 100 -9.52 -8.92 6.94
C MET A 100 -9.07 -9.73 8.16
N ILE A 101 -9.36 -9.23 9.37
CA ILE A 101 -8.91 -9.87 10.60
C ILE A 101 -9.91 -9.61 11.74
N ASP A 102 -10.02 -10.57 12.66
CA ASP A 102 -10.78 -10.43 13.90
C ASP A 102 -9.86 -10.16 15.11
N GLU A 103 -10.45 -9.71 16.21
CA GLU A 103 -9.67 -9.28 17.38
C GLU A 103 -8.89 -10.44 18.02
N ALA A 104 -9.44 -11.65 18.00
CA ALA A 104 -8.76 -12.82 18.57
C ALA A 104 -7.46 -13.11 17.80
N THR A 105 -7.53 -13.15 16.48
CA THR A 105 -6.37 -13.35 15.59
C THR A 105 -5.37 -12.20 15.72
N LEU A 106 -5.83 -10.95 15.78
CA LEU A 106 -4.97 -9.79 15.99
C LEU A 106 -4.17 -9.90 17.29
N ARG A 107 -4.81 -10.27 18.40
CA ARG A 107 -4.12 -10.46 19.70
C ARG A 107 -3.07 -11.56 19.64
N THR A 108 -3.29 -12.61 18.84
CA THR A 108 -2.30 -13.68 18.67
C THR A 108 -1.02 -13.18 18.00
N ILE A 109 -1.14 -12.29 17.02
CA ILE A 109 0.03 -11.81 16.26
C ILE A 109 0.65 -10.52 16.82
N GLU A 110 -0.07 -9.78 17.66
CA GLU A 110 0.33 -8.47 18.22
C GLU A 110 1.79 -8.40 18.71
N PRO A 111 2.35 -9.42 19.41
CA PRO A 111 3.75 -9.39 19.84
C PRO A 111 4.81 -9.35 18.72
N TYR A 112 4.42 -9.70 17.49
CA TYR A 112 5.29 -9.80 16.31
C TYR A 112 5.11 -8.66 15.30
N VAL A 113 4.18 -7.74 15.57
CA VAL A 113 3.76 -6.71 14.60
C VAL A 113 4.36 -5.37 14.99
N ASP A 114 5.21 -4.81 14.13
CA ASP A 114 5.66 -3.42 14.30
C ASP A 114 4.72 -2.45 13.58
N LEU A 115 4.15 -2.88 12.44
CA LEU A 115 3.06 -2.18 11.77
C LEU A 115 2.25 -3.09 10.85
N VAL A 116 1.05 -2.64 10.51
CA VAL A 116 0.17 -3.29 9.53
C VAL A 116 -0.04 -2.38 8.33
N SER A 117 0.23 -2.89 7.14
CA SER A 117 -0.20 -2.32 5.87
C SER A 117 -1.57 -2.91 5.53
N PHE A 118 -2.58 -2.05 5.40
CA PHE A 118 -3.97 -2.50 5.28
C PHE A 118 -4.64 -1.91 4.03
N ASP A 119 -5.05 -2.75 3.09
CA ASP A 119 -5.75 -2.32 1.89
C ASP A 119 -7.19 -1.89 2.21
N VAL A 120 -7.58 -0.70 1.74
CA VAL A 120 -8.92 -0.14 1.92
C VAL A 120 -9.63 -0.09 0.56
N VAL A 121 -10.83 -0.66 0.48
CA VAL A 121 -11.71 -0.54 -0.69
C VAL A 121 -12.94 0.28 -0.32
N GLY A 122 -13.29 1.22 -1.20
CA GLY A 122 -14.28 2.25 -0.91
C GLY A 122 -15.73 1.96 -1.28
N ASP A 123 -16.00 0.81 -1.91
CA ASP A 123 -17.36 0.41 -2.28
C ASP A 123 -17.49 -1.12 -2.43
N ARG A 124 -18.76 -1.57 -2.44
CA ARG A 124 -19.12 -2.99 -2.44
C ARG A 124 -18.91 -3.63 -3.80
N GLU A 125 -19.13 -2.87 -4.87
CA GLU A 125 -18.98 -3.31 -6.25
C GLU A 125 -17.54 -3.72 -6.55
N THR A 126 -16.57 -2.95 -6.06
CA THR A 126 -15.14 -3.20 -6.19
C THR A 126 -14.73 -4.42 -5.39
N ALA A 127 -15.14 -4.53 -4.12
CA ALA A 127 -14.82 -5.70 -3.29
C ALA A 127 -15.38 -7.00 -3.90
N ARG A 128 -16.62 -6.97 -4.40
CA ARG A 128 -17.26 -8.11 -5.06
C ARG A 128 -16.59 -8.47 -6.38
N GLU A 129 -16.39 -7.50 -7.28
CA GLU A 129 -15.83 -7.76 -8.62
C GLU A 129 -14.36 -8.22 -8.55
N VAL A 130 -13.57 -7.54 -7.72
CA VAL A 130 -12.12 -7.73 -7.69
C VAL A 130 -11.75 -8.89 -6.77
N TYR A 131 -12.30 -8.95 -5.56
CA TYR A 131 -11.90 -9.95 -4.56
C TYR A 131 -12.89 -11.10 -4.43
N GLY A 132 -14.10 -11.00 -4.98
CA GLY A 132 -15.16 -11.98 -4.74
C GLY A 132 -15.74 -11.87 -3.33
N LEU A 133 -15.52 -10.76 -2.63
CA LEU A 133 -15.93 -10.55 -1.24
C LEU A 133 -17.19 -9.69 -1.18
N ASP A 134 -18.14 -10.08 -0.34
CA ASP A 134 -19.35 -9.29 -0.10
C ASP A 134 -19.17 -8.27 1.04
N LEU A 135 -18.18 -7.38 0.86
CA LEU A 135 -17.80 -6.35 1.82
C LEU A 135 -18.05 -4.96 1.24
N ASP A 136 -18.26 -3.96 2.10
CA ASP A 136 -18.26 -2.55 1.73
C ASP A 136 -17.27 -1.72 2.56
N LEU A 137 -17.24 -0.41 2.33
CA LEU A 137 -16.34 0.51 3.03
C LEU A 137 -16.48 0.44 4.56
N ASP A 138 -17.68 0.20 5.09
CA ASP A 138 -17.87 0.13 6.53
C ASP A 138 -17.20 -1.12 7.11
N ASP A 139 -17.19 -2.23 6.37
CA ASP A 139 -16.44 -3.42 6.77
C ASP A 139 -14.93 -3.13 6.85
N TYR A 140 -14.35 -2.51 5.81
CA TYR A 140 -12.94 -2.12 5.80
C TYR A 140 -12.61 -1.14 6.93
N MET A 141 -13.48 -0.16 7.18
CA MET A 141 -13.26 0.83 8.22
C MET A 141 -13.39 0.22 9.63
N ARG A 142 -14.29 -0.74 9.85
CA ARG A 142 -14.35 -1.46 11.13
C ARG A 142 -13.07 -2.24 11.40
N THR A 143 -12.49 -2.89 10.39
CA THR A 143 -11.20 -3.58 10.52
C THR A 143 -10.04 -2.61 10.70
N TYR A 144 -10.00 -1.50 9.97
CA TYR A 144 -9.01 -0.44 10.17
C TYR A 144 -9.07 0.11 11.61
N ASP A 145 -10.27 0.39 12.11
CA ASP A 145 -10.50 0.90 13.47
C ASP A 145 -10.12 -0.14 14.53
N LEU A 146 -10.33 -1.43 14.27
CA LEU A 146 -9.85 -2.53 15.12
C LEU A 146 -8.32 -2.56 15.19
N LEU A 147 -7.65 -2.53 14.04
CA LEU A 147 -6.20 -2.61 13.95
C LEU A 147 -5.53 -1.41 14.63
N ARG A 148 -5.99 -0.18 14.33
CA ARG A 148 -5.34 1.06 14.82
C ARG A 148 -5.43 1.27 16.33
N ARG A 149 -6.32 0.53 17.02
CA ARG A 149 -6.41 0.56 18.49
C ARG A 149 -5.29 -0.22 19.17
N ARG A 150 -4.59 -1.10 18.45
CA ARG A 150 -3.60 -2.02 19.01
C ARG A 150 -2.21 -1.84 18.39
N VAL A 151 -2.16 -1.57 17.09
CA VAL A 151 -0.92 -1.48 16.32
C VAL A 151 -0.92 -0.26 15.42
N ARG A 152 0.27 0.15 14.97
CA ARG A 152 0.42 1.17 13.93
C ARG A 152 -0.14 0.61 12.61
N VAL A 153 -1.01 1.38 11.95
CA VAL A 153 -1.63 0.98 10.67
C VAL A 153 -1.34 2.01 9.60
N VAL A 154 -0.91 1.54 8.43
CA VAL A 154 -0.74 2.36 7.24
C VAL A 154 -1.72 1.88 6.15
N PRO A 155 -2.84 2.60 5.97
CA PRO A 155 -3.81 2.26 4.94
C PRO A 155 -3.22 2.42 3.55
N HIS A 156 -3.53 1.46 2.68
CA HIS A 156 -3.17 1.42 1.27
C HIS A 156 -4.43 1.59 0.44
N LEU A 157 -4.38 2.49 -0.54
CA LEU A 157 -5.48 2.76 -1.46
C LEU A 157 -5.02 2.53 -2.89
N THR A 158 -5.64 1.56 -3.57
CA THR A 158 -5.33 1.25 -4.97
C THR A 158 -6.22 2.08 -5.89
N LEU A 159 -5.62 2.99 -6.65
CA LEU A 159 -6.29 3.78 -7.66
C LEU A 159 -6.61 2.92 -8.89
N GLY A 160 -7.88 2.94 -9.30
CA GLY A 160 -8.37 2.17 -10.43
C GLY A 160 -8.40 0.68 -10.17
N LEU A 161 -8.53 0.24 -8.91
CA LEU A 161 -8.51 -1.19 -8.55
C LEU A 161 -9.54 -1.99 -9.36
N ARG A 162 -10.69 -1.38 -9.65
CA ARG A 162 -11.80 -1.97 -10.40
C ARG A 162 -11.59 -1.86 -11.91
N GLY A 163 -10.61 -2.62 -12.42
CA GLY A 163 -10.33 -2.72 -13.86
C GLY A 163 -9.93 -1.40 -14.51
N GLY A 164 -9.24 -0.52 -13.77
CA GLY A 164 -8.79 0.79 -14.21
C GLY A 164 -9.75 1.93 -13.92
N ARG A 165 -10.97 1.64 -13.45
CA ARG A 165 -11.97 2.68 -13.18
C ARG A 165 -11.86 3.17 -11.75
N MET A 166 -11.86 4.48 -11.56
CA MET A 166 -12.11 5.09 -10.26
C MET A 166 -13.56 4.80 -9.86
N SER A 167 -13.76 4.28 -8.66
CA SER A 167 -15.03 3.86 -8.10
C SER A 167 -15.16 4.43 -6.67
N GLY A 168 -14.67 3.71 -5.66
CA GLY A 168 -14.86 4.03 -4.24
C GLY A 168 -13.70 4.80 -3.62
N GLU A 169 -12.61 5.03 -4.33
CA GLU A 169 -11.37 5.61 -3.80
C GLU A 169 -11.61 6.95 -3.11
N ARG A 170 -12.53 7.78 -3.64
CA ARG A 170 -12.90 9.05 -3.00
C ARG A 170 -13.56 8.85 -1.64
N ARG A 171 -14.50 7.91 -1.53
CA ARG A 171 -15.16 7.59 -0.24
C ARG A 171 -14.16 7.03 0.77
N ALA A 172 -13.23 6.19 0.30
CA ALA A 172 -12.17 5.66 1.14
C ALA A 172 -11.23 6.77 1.66
N LEU A 173 -10.83 7.70 0.79
CA LEU A 173 -10.04 8.87 1.19
C LEU A 173 -10.77 9.73 2.22
N GLU A 174 -12.04 10.06 1.98
CA GLU A 174 -12.90 10.81 2.90
C GLU A 174 -13.00 10.10 4.28
N ALA A 175 -13.18 8.77 4.28
CA ALA A 175 -13.28 7.97 5.49
C ALA A 175 -11.96 7.87 6.28
N LEU A 176 -10.81 7.84 5.60
CA LEU A 176 -9.48 7.89 6.20
C LEU A 176 -9.14 9.28 6.74
N ALA A 177 -9.53 10.34 6.02
CA ALA A 177 -9.38 11.71 6.46
C ALA A 177 -10.22 12.01 7.72
N ALA A 178 -11.48 11.56 7.76
CA ALA A 178 -12.34 11.68 8.94
C ALA A 178 -11.82 10.93 10.18
N ARG A 179 -10.85 10.03 9.98
CA ARG A 179 -10.18 9.24 11.02
C ARG A 179 -8.81 9.78 11.40
N ASP A 180 -8.40 10.91 10.84
CA ASP A 180 -7.07 11.51 11.01
C ASP A 180 -5.94 10.50 10.73
N ALA A 181 -6.07 9.71 9.65
CA ALA A 181 -5.02 8.78 9.25
C ALA A 181 -3.73 9.56 8.96
N GLY A 182 -2.70 9.35 9.81
CA GLY A 182 -1.45 10.11 9.76
C GLY A 182 -0.57 9.80 8.54
N THR A 183 -0.77 8.63 7.93
CA THR A 183 -0.07 8.18 6.72
C THR A 183 -1.04 7.48 5.79
N VAL A 184 -0.93 7.68 4.48
CA VAL A 184 -1.69 6.94 3.47
C VAL A 184 -0.76 6.59 2.30
N VAL A 185 -0.82 5.34 1.85
CA VAL A 185 -0.07 4.87 0.68
C VAL A 185 -1.01 4.71 -0.51
N PHE A 186 -0.70 5.39 -1.60
CA PHE A 186 -1.39 5.21 -2.86
C PHE A 186 -0.62 4.25 -3.74
N ILE A 187 -1.32 3.28 -4.32
CA ILE A 187 -0.82 2.40 -5.38
C ILE A 187 -1.77 2.48 -6.56
N VAL A 188 -1.38 1.95 -7.72
CA VAL A 188 -2.18 2.00 -8.94
C VAL A 188 -2.29 0.61 -9.53
N LEU A 189 -3.48 0.25 -10.03
CA LEU A 189 -3.68 -1.00 -10.74
C LEU A 189 -2.61 -1.21 -11.81
N ILE A 190 -1.98 -2.38 -11.78
CA ILE A 190 -1.17 -2.90 -12.88
C ILE A 190 -2.04 -3.93 -13.59
N PRO A 191 -2.30 -3.79 -14.90
CA PRO A 191 -2.88 -4.85 -15.72
C PRO A 191 -1.88 -6.03 -15.77
N THR A 192 -2.01 -6.96 -14.84
CA THR A 192 -1.05 -8.06 -14.67
C THR A 192 -1.31 -9.14 -15.71
N PRO A 193 -0.31 -9.53 -16.53
CA PRO A 193 -0.49 -10.60 -17.51
C PRO A 193 -0.98 -11.90 -16.89
N GLY A 194 -1.93 -12.56 -17.54
CA GLY A 194 -2.50 -13.83 -17.07
C GLY A 194 -3.57 -13.71 -15.99
N THR A 195 -4.00 -12.50 -15.62
CA THR A 195 -5.12 -12.28 -14.69
C THR A 195 -6.39 -11.86 -15.43
N ARG A 196 -7.53 -11.79 -14.73
CA ARG A 196 -8.80 -11.34 -15.35
C ARG A 196 -8.74 -9.90 -15.83
N TYR A 197 -7.80 -9.09 -15.31
CA TYR A 197 -7.59 -7.70 -15.68
C TYR A 197 -6.37 -7.49 -16.57
N ALA A 198 -5.80 -8.54 -17.16
CA ALA A 198 -4.63 -8.44 -18.03
C ALA A 198 -4.82 -7.43 -19.18
N ASP A 199 -6.02 -7.41 -19.76
CA ASP A 199 -6.36 -6.56 -20.91
C ASP A 199 -7.05 -5.24 -20.52
N CYS A 200 -7.16 -4.95 -19.22
CA CYS A 200 -7.67 -3.65 -18.76
C CYS A 200 -6.60 -2.56 -18.94
N ALA A 201 -7.04 -1.31 -18.99
CA ALA A 201 -6.14 -0.16 -18.84
C ALA A 201 -5.95 0.18 -17.35
N PRO A 202 -4.83 0.78 -16.94
CA PRO A 202 -4.77 1.49 -15.66
C PRO A 202 -5.69 2.71 -15.68
N PRO A 203 -5.98 3.35 -14.52
CA PRO A 203 -6.73 4.61 -14.53
C PRO A 203 -6.06 5.67 -15.39
N PRO A 204 -6.82 6.57 -16.03
CA PRO A 204 -6.25 7.70 -16.75
C PRO A 204 -5.27 8.47 -15.87
N LEU A 205 -4.10 8.80 -16.44
CA LEU A 205 -3.01 9.44 -15.71
C LEU A 205 -3.48 10.75 -15.03
N ASP A 206 -4.23 11.55 -15.76
CA ASP A 206 -4.72 12.85 -15.30
C ASP A 206 -5.73 12.69 -14.15
N GLU A 207 -6.55 11.64 -14.18
CA GLU A 207 -7.46 11.29 -13.10
C GLU A 207 -6.72 10.84 -11.84
N ALA A 208 -5.75 9.92 -11.96
CA ALA A 208 -4.91 9.49 -10.85
C ALA A 208 -4.12 10.66 -10.25
N ALA A 209 -3.53 11.52 -11.09
CA ALA A 209 -2.76 12.68 -10.67
C ALA A 209 -3.64 13.72 -9.94
N ARG A 210 -4.85 13.99 -10.44
CA ARG A 210 -5.83 14.86 -9.73
C ARG A 210 -6.25 14.26 -8.40
N PHE A 211 -6.41 12.95 -8.31
CA PHE A 211 -6.72 12.27 -7.06
C PHE A 211 -5.62 12.47 -6.02
N LEU A 212 -4.34 12.32 -6.40
CA LEU A 212 -3.20 12.58 -5.52
C LEU A 212 -3.16 14.03 -5.02
N ALA A 213 -3.38 14.99 -5.91
CA ALA A 213 -3.45 16.41 -5.53
C ALA A 213 -4.62 16.69 -4.56
N ARG A 214 -5.78 16.06 -4.78
CA ARG A 214 -6.93 16.13 -3.87
C ARG A 214 -6.60 15.55 -2.50
N ALA A 215 -5.98 14.37 -2.44
CA ALA A 215 -5.57 13.75 -1.19
C ALA A 215 -4.69 14.67 -0.34
N ARG A 216 -3.75 15.40 -0.95
CA ARG A 216 -2.95 16.41 -0.25
C ARG A 216 -3.80 17.57 0.29
N VAL A 217 -4.80 18.05 -0.46
CA VAL A 217 -5.68 19.12 0.01
C VAL A 217 -6.54 18.67 1.20
N GLU A 218 -7.10 17.46 1.12
CA GLU A 218 -8.01 16.91 2.14
C GLU A 218 -7.28 16.39 3.38
N MET A 219 -6.04 15.92 3.22
CA MET A 219 -5.19 15.42 4.30
C MET A 219 -3.87 16.21 4.39
N PRO A 220 -3.94 17.52 4.70
CA PRO A 220 -2.82 18.43 4.53
C PRO A 220 -1.62 18.12 5.43
N ARG A 221 -1.84 17.47 6.58
CA ARG A 221 -0.81 17.07 7.54
C ARG A 221 -0.35 15.62 7.39
N ALA A 222 -1.11 14.79 6.67
CA ALA A 222 -0.79 13.37 6.54
C ALA A 222 0.44 13.18 5.68
N ARG A 223 1.23 12.15 6.00
CA ARG A 223 2.36 11.71 5.18
C ARG A 223 1.83 10.85 4.03
N LEU A 224 1.90 11.36 2.81
CA LEU A 224 1.34 10.71 1.63
C LEU A 224 2.44 10.05 0.81
N TYR A 225 2.24 8.77 0.49
CA TYR A 225 3.19 7.93 -0.23
C TYR A 225 2.62 7.56 -1.61
N LEU A 226 3.49 7.51 -2.62
CA LEU A 226 3.26 6.73 -3.84
C LEU A 226 4.04 5.42 -3.71
N GLY A 227 3.32 4.32 -3.45
CA GLY A 227 3.85 2.99 -3.22
C GLY A 227 4.40 2.31 -4.48
N CYS A 228 4.97 1.12 -4.32
CA CYS A 228 5.73 0.43 -5.38
C CYS A 228 4.88 -0.06 -6.56
N MET A 229 3.62 -0.43 -6.31
CA MET A 229 2.70 -0.97 -7.31
C MET A 229 2.07 0.16 -8.12
N ARG A 230 2.47 0.25 -9.39
CA ARG A 230 1.89 1.09 -10.46
C ARG A 230 2.46 0.67 -11.80
N PRO A 231 1.77 0.91 -12.94
CA PRO A 231 2.26 0.55 -14.26
C PRO A 231 3.69 1.04 -14.52
N ARG A 232 4.45 0.32 -15.36
CA ARG A 232 5.83 0.69 -15.74
C ARG A 232 5.84 1.65 -16.93
N GLY A 233 7.02 2.06 -17.38
CA GLY A 233 7.21 2.88 -18.58
C GLY A 233 6.71 4.31 -18.41
N THR A 234 6.21 4.89 -19.50
CA THR A 234 5.79 6.31 -19.58
C THR A 234 4.72 6.67 -18.57
N TYR A 235 3.81 5.76 -18.25
CA TYR A 235 2.81 5.97 -17.20
C TYR A 235 3.47 6.22 -15.84
N ARG A 236 4.50 5.43 -15.49
CA ARG A 236 5.24 5.62 -14.23
C ARG A 236 5.95 6.95 -14.20
N GLU A 237 6.68 7.27 -15.26
CA GLU A 237 7.45 8.51 -15.36
C GLU A 237 6.56 9.73 -15.14
N ALA A 238 5.42 9.77 -15.84
CA ALA A 238 4.51 10.89 -15.74
C ALA A 238 3.77 10.94 -14.40
N LEU A 239 3.38 9.79 -13.82
CA LEU A 239 2.70 9.75 -12.53
C LEU A 239 3.65 10.13 -11.38
N ASP A 240 4.90 9.67 -11.43
CA ASP A 240 5.91 9.96 -10.42
C ASP A 240 6.21 11.47 -10.37
N GLU A 241 6.42 12.10 -11.53
CA GLU A 241 6.53 13.56 -11.60
C GLU A 241 5.29 14.25 -11.03
N ALA A 242 4.09 13.82 -11.47
CA ALA A 242 2.84 14.41 -11.02
C ALA A 242 2.63 14.25 -9.51
N ALA A 243 3.09 13.15 -8.91
CA ALA A 243 3.04 12.89 -7.48
C ALA A 243 3.91 13.87 -6.68
N VAL A 244 5.13 14.17 -7.17
CA VAL A 244 5.99 15.21 -6.58
C VAL A 244 5.28 16.56 -6.64
N ARG A 245 4.74 16.92 -7.81
CA ARG A 245 4.02 18.20 -8.02
C ARG A 245 2.71 18.29 -7.23
N ALA A 246 2.05 17.17 -6.96
CA ALA A 246 0.89 17.06 -6.06
C ALA A 246 1.27 17.20 -4.58
N GLY A 247 2.56 17.20 -4.23
CA GLY A 247 3.05 17.38 -2.88
C GLY A 247 3.02 16.10 -2.04
N LEU A 248 3.17 14.92 -2.65
CA LEU A 248 3.42 13.69 -1.90
C LEU A 248 4.79 13.75 -1.19
N ASN A 249 4.89 13.07 -0.06
CA ASN A 249 6.09 13.10 0.78
C ASN A 249 7.10 12.03 0.41
N VAL A 250 6.61 10.90 -0.12
CA VAL A 250 7.45 9.73 -0.40
C VAL A 250 7.07 9.08 -1.72
N ILE A 251 8.07 8.67 -2.51
CA ILE A 251 7.88 7.85 -3.70
C ILE A 251 8.77 6.62 -3.62
N VAL A 252 8.17 5.43 -3.72
CA VAL A 252 8.88 4.15 -3.71
C VAL A 252 9.27 3.76 -5.12
N ASN A 253 10.52 3.35 -5.30
CA ASN A 253 11.15 3.05 -6.57
C ASN A 253 10.88 4.16 -7.60
N PRO A 254 11.34 5.40 -7.34
CA PRO A 254 11.02 6.54 -8.19
C PRO A 254 11.65 6.39 -9.58
N ALA A 255 10.91 6.84 -10.59
CA ALA A 255 11.44 7.11 -11.91
C ALA A 255 12.38 8.33 -11.88
N ARG A 256 13.20 8.48 -12.92
CA ARG A 256 14.11 9.63 -13.06
C ARG A 256 13.36 10.97 -13.04
N SER A 257 12.20 11.02 -13.68
CA SER A 257 11.32 12.20 -13.73
C SER A 257 10.90 12.70 -12.35
N ALA A 258 10.68 11.84 -11.36
CA ALA A 258 10.41 12.28 -9.98
C ALA A 258 11.62 12.96 -9.34
N VAL A 259 12.82 12.46 -9.59
CA VAL A 259 14.06 13.03 -9.06
C VAL A 259 14.31 14.41 -9.69
N GLU A 260 14.12 14.52 -11.01
CA GLU A 260 14.21 15.78 -11.76
C GLU A 260 13.17 16.79 -11.25
N ALA A 261 11.90 16.38 -11.11
CA ALA A 261 10.84 17.23 -10.59
C ALA A 261 11.10 17.70 -9.15
N ALA A 262 11.65 16.84 -8.29
CA ALA A 262 12.02 17.22 -6.92
C ALA A 262 13.09 18.32 -6.91
N ALA A 263 14.11 18.19 -7.76
CA ALA A 263 15.16 19.19 -7.92
C ALA A 263 14.61 20.52 -8.46
N GLU A 264 13.76 20.48 -9.50
CA GLU A 264 13.09 21.67 -10.04
C GLU A 264 12.25 22.42 -9.00
N MET A 265 11.60 21.67 -8.11
CA MET A 265 10.78 22.22 -7.04
C MET A 265 11.58 22.64 -5.80
N GLY A 266 12.91 22.54 -5.83
CA GLY A 266 13.80 22.94 -4.74
C GLY A 266 13.68 22.05 -3.50
N LEU A 267 13.34 20.77 -3.67
CA LEU A 267 13.21 19.82 -2.57
C LEU A 267 14.54 19.13 -2.26
N THR A 268 14.86 19.01 -0.97
CA THR A 268 15.95 18.15 -0.52
C THR A 268 15.51 16.69 -0.58
N VAL A 269 16.25 15.87 -1.33
CA VAL A 269 15.98 14.44 -1.48
C VAL A 269 16.64 13.64 -0.36
N GLU A 270 15.85 12.83 0.33
CA GLU A 270 16.31 11.84 1.31
C GLU A 270 16.14 10.42 0.74
N TRP A 271 17.15 9.57 0.89
CA TRP A 271 17.09 8.18 0.40
C TRP A 271 16.85 7.19 1.53
N GLY A 272 15.91 6.27 1.31
CA GLY A 272 15.62 5.14 2.19
C GLY A 272 15.76 3.79 1.49
N ARG A 273 15.91 2.74 2.30
CA ARG A 273 16.16 1.37 1.83
C ARG A 273 15.14 0.33 2.31
N GLU A 274 14.13 0.77 3.05
CA GLU A 274 13.10 -0.08 3.66
C GLU A 274 11.77 0.00 2.86
N CYS A 275 10.85 -0.93 3.12
CA CYS A 275 9.51 -0.94 2.54
C CYS A 275 8.69 0.30 2.92
N CYS A 276 7.77 0.70 2.04
CA CYS A 276 6.78 1.71 2.38
C CYS A 276 6.05 1.32 3.67
N ALA A 277 5.79 2.32 4.50
CA ALA A 277 5.18 2.22 5.83
C ALA A 277 6.14 2.01 7.02
N LEU A 278 7.40 1.63 6.80
CA LEU A 278 8.37 1.45 7.90
C LEU A 278 9.01 2.77 8.40
N ASP A 279 8.81 3.93 7.79
CA ASP A 279 9.43 5.16 8.32
C ASP A 279 8.72 5.74 9.54
#